data_AF-A0A1F8TYC8-F1
#
_entry.id   AF-A0A1F8TYC8-F1
#
_cell.length_a   1.000
_cell.length_b   1.000
_cell.length_c   1.000
_cell.angle_alpha   90.00
_cell.angle_beta   90.00
_cell.angle_gamma   90.00
#
_symmetry.space_group_name_H-M   'P 1'
#
loop_
_entity.id
_entity.type
_entity.pdbx_description
1 polymer ?
#
loop_
_entity_poly.entity_id
_entity_poly.type
_entity_poly.pdbx_seq_one_letter_code
_entity_poly.pdbx_strand_id
1 'polypeptide(L)'
;MDKIKITKEQARRFIVLYQGVNGEYMYKEKHGIMDFITRVGCIQFDTLNVVGRNPDLVLQSRIKNYKNNMLQELLYKDRMLLDQWDKEMSIYSTADWPYFERNRKAAYNRYKDIEAIKEYLPHIREVIEKKGPITSSDLKRDQIIDWSWAPTRLSRAALESMYLWGELIICSKASSRKIYDYAHKHIAREILDMDDPNKTLQQYHDWHVLRRIGAVGLLWNKSGDAWLGIKELKAKERSEAIGRLLDKKQIIQIHVEDLKYPLYMKAEYEALLKKVLEQEAFKARGSVLAPLDNML
;
A
#
# COMPACT_ATOMS: atom_id res chain seq x y z
N MET A 1 -10.87 -24.66 -17.99
CA MET A 1 -9.59 -24.83 -17.27
C MET A 1 -9.85 -25.74 -16.09
N ASP A 2 -9.04 -26.80 -15.96
CA ASP A 2 -9.21 -27.78 -14.89
C ASP A 2 -9.08 -27.12 -13.52
N LYS A 3 -9.95 -27.52 -12.60
CA LYS A 3 -9.97 -27.00 -11.24
C LYS A 3 -8.69 -27.46 -10.53
N ILE A 4 -7.75 -26.56 -10.27
CA ILE A 4 -6.57 -26.87 -9.47
C ILE A 4 -7.02 -27.10 -8.02
N LYS A 5 -6.70 -28.28 -7.48
CA LYS A 5 -6.98 -28.68 -6.10
C LYS A 5 -5.65 -28.93 -5.37
N ILE A 6 -5.50 -28.37 -4.18
CA ILE A 6 -4.30 -28.50 -3.34
C ILE A 6 -4.67 -28.81 -1.89
N THR A 7 -3.75 -29.46 -1.17
CA THR A 7 -3.91 -29.72 0.27
C THR A 7 -3.73 -28.44 1.09
N LYS A 8 -4.16 -28.45 2.35
CA LYS A 8 -3.88 -27.35 3.29
C LYS A 8 -2.38 -27.11 3.48
N GLU A 9 -1.59 -28.17 3.48
CA GLU A 9 -0.13 -28.08 3.61
C GLU A 9 0.51 -27.40 2.39
N GLN A 10 0.08 -27.77 1.18
CA GLN A 10 0.53 -27.13 -0.05
C GLN A 10 0.13 -25.64 -0.08
N ALA A 11 -1.09 -25.29 0.33
CA ALA A 11 -1.51 -23.88 0.41
C ALA A 11 -0.65 -23.07 1.39
N ARG A 12 -0.36 -23.62 2.58
CA ARG A 12 0.53 -22.99 3.57
C ARG A 12 1.94 -22.80 3.03
N ARG A 13 2.50 -23.84 2.40
CA ARG A 13 3.82 -23.79 1.77
C ARG A 13 3.88 -22.75 0.66
N PHE A 14 2.85 -22.68 -0.18
CA PHE A 14 2.74 -21.65 -1.21
C PHE A 14 2.77 -20.26 -0.63
N ILE A 15 1.91 -19.94 0.36
CA ILE A 15 1.84 -18.58 0.95
C ILE A 15 3.18 -18.19 1.58
N VAL A 16 3.80 -19.10 2.33
CA VAL A 16 5.07 -18.84 3.01
C VAL A 16 6.21 -18.57 2.02
N LEU A 17 6.27 -19.31 0.91
CA LEU A 17 7.26 -19.07 -0.15
C LEU A 17 6.92 -17.82 -0.97
N TYR A 18 5.64 -17.60 -1.27
CA TYR A 18 5.14 -16.43 -2.00
C TYR A 18 5.52 -15.12 -1.31
N GLN A 19 5.26 -15.07 -0.01
CA GLN A 19 5.59 -13.94 0.87
C GLN A 19 7.08 -13.81 1.14
N GLY A 20 7.88 -14.84 0.82
CA GLY A 20 9.34 -14.82 0.99
C GLY A 20 9.82 -14.84 2.43
N VAL A 21 9.03 -15.45 3.32
CA VAL A 21 9.31 -15.56 4.76
C VAL A 21 9.93 -16.92 5.14
N ASN A 22 10.23 -17.76 4.15
CA ASN A 22 10.98 -19.01 4.28
C ASN A 22 11.71 -19.28 2.95
N GLY A 23 12.55 -20.32 2.89
CA GLY A 23 13.40 -20.57 1.73
C GLY A 23 14.62 -19.65 1.69
N GLU A 24 15.31 -19.66 0.55
CA GLU A 24 16.36 -18.68 0.29
C GLU A 24 15.78 -17.28 0.19
N TYR A 25 16.57 -16.28 0.56
CA TYR A 25 16.16 -14.88 0.37
C TYR A 25 16.00 -14.58 -1.11
N MET A 26 14.75 -14.30 -1.53
CA MET A 26 14.44 -13.85 -2.90
C MET A 26 14.90 -12.41 -3.15
N TYR A 27 15.00 -11.62 -2.09
CA TYR A 27 15.24 -10.19 -2.18
C TYR A 27 16.48 -9.80 -1.38
N LYS A 28 17.25 -8.85 -1.91
CA LYS A 28 18.47 -8.36 -1.28
C LYS A 28 18.57 -6.85 -1.39
N GLU A 29 18.91 -6.23 -0.25
CA GLU A 29 19.19 -4.80 -0.15
C GLU A 29 18.04 -3.94 -0.71
N LYS A 30 18.36 -2.73 -1.17
CA LYS A 30 17.40 -1.71 -1.56
C LYS A 30 16.52 -2.10 -2.75
N HIS A 31 17.11 -2.72 -3.77
CA HIS A 31 16.40 -3.24 -4.95
C HIS A 31 15.36 -4.29 -4.54
N GLY A 32 15.72 -5.16 -3.60
CA GLY A 32 14.83 -6.18 -3.07
C GLY A 32 13.58 -5.60 -2.38
N ILE A 33 13.67 -4.42 -1.76
CA ILE A 33 12.51 -3.73 -1.19
C ILE A 33 11.53 -3.35 -2.31
N MET A 34 12.04 -2.79 -3.42
CA MET A 34 11.22 -2.40 -4.56
C MET A 34 10.56 -3.61 -5.22
N ASP A 35 11.30 -4.71 -5.40
CA ASP A 35 10.75 -5.96 -5.95
C ASP A 35 9.63 -6.52 -5.07
N PHE A 36 9.85 -6.53 -3.75
CA PHE A 36 8.84 -7.00 -2.81
C PHE A 36 7.59 -6.12 -2.81
N ILE A 37 7.74 -4.78 -2.71
CA ILE A 37 6.60 -3.86 -2.76
C ILE A 37 5.88 -3.94 -4.10
N THR A 38 6.58 -4.11 -5.21
CA THR A 38 5.96 -4.32 -6.53
C THR A 38 5.13 -5.60 -6.55
N ARG A 39 5.61 -6.68 -5.91
CA ARG A 39 4.85 -7.93 -5.78
C ARG A 39 3.58 -7.75 -4.94
N VAL A 40 3.70 -7.17 -3.74
CA VAL A 40 2.57 -7.10 -2.79
C VAL A 40 1.72 -5.83 -2.94
N GLY A 41 2.09 -4.94 -3.84
CA GLY A 41 1.48 -3.62 -4.05
C GLY A 41 1.85 -2.60 -2.96
N CYS A 42 1.67 -2.97 -1.69
CA CYS A 42 1.97 -2.10 -0.56
C CYS A 42 2.27 -2.87 0.72
N ILE A 43 2.91 -2.20 1.68
CA ILE A 43 3.04 -2.66 3.08
C ILE A 43 2.40 -1.62 4.00
N GLN A 44 1.80 -2.04 5.11
CA GLN A 44 1.17 -1.10 6.04
C GLN A 44 2.21 -0.25 6.77
N PHE A 45 1.97 1.05 6.81
CA PHE A 45 2.81 2.01 7.51
C PHE A 45 2.25 2.35 8.89
N ASP A 46 2.68 1.58 9.88
CA ASP A 46 2.52 1.96 11.28
C ASP A 46 3.80 2.63 11.79
N THR A 47 3.61 3.79 12.43
CA THR A 47 4.70 4.59 13.01
C THR A 47 5.02 4.23 14.45
N LEU A 48 4.22 3.40 15.12
CA LEU A 48 4.53 2.89 16.45
C LEU A 48 5.86 2.12 16.42
N ASN A 49 6.71 2.39 17.40
CA ASN A 49 8.06 1.85 17.46
C ASN A 49 8.37 1.35 18.88
N VAL A 50 7.84 0.18 19.20
CA VAL A 50 8.12 -0.49 20.49
C VAL A 50 9.40 -1.32 20.38
N VAL A 51 9.50 -2.16 19.34
CA VAL A 51 10.67 -3.02 19.05
C VAL A 51 11.17 -2.86 17.61
N GLY A 52 10.68 -1.85 16.91
CA GLY A 52 10.80 -1.66 15.46
C GLY A 52 9.48 -1.16 14.89
N ARG A 53 9.53 -0.36 13.82
CA ARG A 53 8.32 0.06 13.10
C ARG A 53 7.85 -1.10 12.23
N ASN A 54 6.53 -1.28 12.09
CA ASN A 54 5.95 -2.35 11.28
C ASN A 54 6.59 -2.52 9.90
N PRO A 55 6.75 -1.48 9.05
CA PRO A 55 7.34 -1.68 7.72
C PRO A 55 8.81 -2.15 7.78
N ASP A 56 9.58 -1.75 8.78
CA ASP A 56 10.96 -2.23 8.95
C ASP A 56 10.98 -3.72 9.30
N LEU A 57 10.07 -4.17 10.18
CA LEU A 57 9.94 -5.58 10.58
C LEU A 57 9.46 -6.46 9.40
N VAL A 58 8.49 -5.98 8.63
CA VAL A 58 8.02 -6.65 7.40
C VAL A 58 9.16 -6.84 6.40
N LEU A 59 10.00 -5.82 6.20
CA LEU A 59 11.13 -5.90 5.26
C LEU A 59 12.29 -6.73 5.82
N GLN A 60 12.61 -6.62 7.11
CA GLN A 60 13.67 -7.39 7.75
C GLN A 60 13.47 -8.91 7.60
N SER A 61 12.22 -9.38 7.66
CA SER A 61 11.89 -10.80 7.51
C SER A 61 12.08 -11.35 6.08
N ARG A 62 12.24 -10.49 5.07
CA ARG A 62 12.21 -10.85 3.64
C ARG A 62 13.42 -10.40 2.84
N ILE A 63 14.07 -9.31 3.25
CA ILE A 63 15.14 -8.67 2.50
C ILE A 63 16.48 -9.01 3.14
N LYS A 64 17.34 -9.73 2.42
CA LYS A 64 18.70 -10.03 2.87
C LYS A 64 19.48 -8.73 3.03
N ASN A 65 20.19 -8.60 4.15
CA ASN A 65 20.97 -7.42 4.53
C ASN A 65 20.16 -6.12 4.67
N TYR A 66 18.87 -6.23 5.04
CA TYR A 66 18.04 -5.05 5.29
C TYR A 66 18.66 -4.10 6.33
N LYS A 67 18.58 -2.80 6.05
CA LYS A 67 18.91 -1.73 6.99
C LYS A 67 17.85 -0.64 6.88
N ASN A 68 17.46 -0.03 8.01
CA ASN A 68 16.40 0.98 8.07
C ASN A 68 16.63 2.18 7.13
N ASN A 69 17.89 2.55 6.87
CA ASN A 69 18.20 3.65 5.95
C ASN A 69 17.78 3.34 4.51
N MET A 70 17.74 2.06 4.10
CA MET A 70 17.34 1.69 2.73
C MET A 70 15.89 2.11 2.44
N LEU A 71 14.96 1.82 3.36
CA LEU A 71 13.57 2.26 3.23
C LEU A 71 13.45 3.80 3.33
N GLN A 72 14.20 4.43 4.23
CA GLN A 72 14.20 5.88 4.37
C GLN A 72 14.70 6.59 3.10
N GLU A 73 15.72 6.05 2.45
CA GLU A 73 16.21 6.60 1.18
C GLU A 73 15.18 6.43 0.06
N LEU A 74 14.55 5.26 -0.06
CA LEU A 74 13.51 5.02 -1.07
C LEU A 74 12.28 5.92 -0.88
N LEU A 75 11.92 6.23 0.38
CA LEU A 75 10.85 7.17 0.69
C LEU A 75 11.31 8.62 0.44
N TYR A 76 12.36 9.08 1.11
CA TYR A 76 12.59 10.52 1.30
C TYR A 76 13.74 11.10 0.48
N LYS A 77 14.53 10.27 -0.22
CA LYS A 77 15.62 10.74 -1.09
C LYS A 77 15.38 10.40 -2.55
N ASP A 78 15.26 9.11 -2.87
CA ASP A 78 15.07 8.62 -4.23
C ASP A 78 13.64 8.81 -4.70
N ARG A 79 12.71 8.90 -3.73
CA ARG A 79 11.27 9.03 -3.94
C ARG A 79 10.68 7.95 -4.86
N MET A 80 11.22 6.73 -4.79
CA MET A 80 10.65 5.56 -5.46
C MET A 80 9.43 5.01 -4.71
N LEU A 81 9.29 5.36 -3.43
CA LEU A 81 8.16 5.00 -2.56
C LEU A 81 7.50 6.24 -1.96
N LEU A 82 6.21 6.12 -1.64
CA LEU A 82 5.42 7.11 -0.91
C LEU A 82 4.74 6.49 0.30
N ASP A 83 4.61 7.27 1.37
CA ASP A 83 3.62 7.01 2.42
C ASP A 83 2.31 7.72 2.08
N GLN A 84 1.24 6.95 1.81
CA GLN A 84 -0.09 7.46 1.47
C GLN A 84 -1.18 6.40 1.74
N TRP A 85 -2.44 6.78 1.60
CA TRP A 85 -3.58 5.85 1.75
C TRP A 85 -3.71 4.91 0.55
N ASP A 86 -3.64 3.61 0.83
CA ASP A 86 -4.15 2.54 -0.03
C ASP A 86 -5.35 1.87 0.68
N LYS A 87 -5.18 0.66 1.22
CA LYS A 87 -6.16 0.03 2.14
C LYS A 87 -6.22 0.80 3.45
N GLU A 88 -5.03 1.10 3.95
CA GLU A 88 -4.73 1.87 5.16
C GLU A 88 -3.59 2.84 4.85
N MET A 89 -3.08 3.55 5.85
CA MET A 89 -1.78 4.21 5.72
C MET A 89 -0.71 3.19 5.32
N SER A 90 -0.15 3.35 4.12
CA SER A 90 0.66 2.32 3.48
C SER A 90 1.89 2.92 2.81
N ILE A 91 2.89 2.09 2.56
CA ILE A 91 4.02 2.39 1.69
C ILE A 91 3.81 1.66 0.37
N TYR A 92 3.80 2.38 -0.74
CA TYR A 92 3.66 1.84 -2.09
C TYR A 92 4.54 2.58 -3.10
N SER A 93 4.66 2.05 -4.31
CA SER A 93 5.47 2.62 -5.39
C SER A 93 4.97 4.00 -5.82
N THR A 94 5.87 4.96 -5.98
CA THR A 94 5.52 6.28 -6.52
C THR A 94 4.87 6.18 -7.90
N ALA A 95 5.22 5.14 -8.69
CA ALA A 95 4.60 4.87 -9.99
C ALA A 95 3.10 4.55 -9.90
N ASP A 96 2.60 4.14 -8.72
CA ASP A 96 1.16 3.89 -8.51
C ASP A 96 0.38 5.19 -8.24
N TRP A 97 1.04 6.35 -8.10
CA TRP A 97 0.39 7.64 -7.84
C TRP A 97 -0.85 7.91 -8.70
N PRO A 98 -0.84 7.79 -10.04
CA PRO A 98 -2.01 8.10 -10.86
C PRO A 98 -3.20 7.16 -10.59
N TYR A 99 -2.96 5.91 -10.19
CA TYR A 99 -4.01 4.94 -9.85
C TYR A 99 -4.83 5.31 -8.60
N PHE A 100 -4.26 6.16 -7.72
CA PHE A 100 -4.93 6.63 -6.51
C PHE A 100 -5.58 8.03 -6.66
N GLU A 101 -5.68 8.56 -7.89
CA GLU A 101 -6.28 9.87 -8.15
C GLU A 101 -7.71 9.99 -7.60
N ARG A 102 -8.52 8.93 -7.71
CA ARG A 102 -9.90 8.91 -7.18
C ARG A 102 -9.95 9.11 -5.67
N ASN A 103 -8.98 8.54 -4.94
CA ASN A 103 -8.88 8.67 -3.48
C ASN A 103 -8.50 10.11 -3.11
N ARG A 104 -7.53 10.70 -3.83
CA ARG A 104 -7.14 12.10 -3.66
C ARG A 104 -8.27 13.09 -3.96
N LYS A 105 -9.03 12.87 -5.05
CA LYS A 105 -10.22 13.67 -5.38
C LYS A 105 -11.31 13.55 -4.32
N ALA A 106 -11.53 12.36 -3.77
CA ALA A 106 -12.49 12.16 -2.68
C ALA A 106 -12.05 12.90 -1.41
N ALA A 107 -10.76 12.85 -1.05
CA ALA A 107 -10.21 13.61 0.07
C ALA A 107 -10.35 15.13 -0.15
N TYR A 108 -10.06 15.61 -1.37
CA TYR A 108 -10.26 17.01 -1.74
C TYR A 108 -11.70 17.45 -1.49
N ASN A 109 -12.67 16.74 -2.07
CA ASN A 109 -14.09 17.06 -1.92
C ASN A 109 -14.57 16.97 -0.47
N ARG A 110 -13.98 16.08 0.35
CA ARG A 110 -14.34 15.94 1.76
C ARG A 110 -13.88 17.11 2.63
N TYR A 111 -12.70 17.68 2.35
CA TYR A 111 -12.05 18.61 3.27
C TYR A 111 -11.96 20.05 2.76
N LYS A 112 -12.04 20.30 1.45
CA LYS A 112 -11.80 21.62 0.84
C LYS A 112 -12.75 22.72 1.32
N ASP A 113 -13.97 22.36 1.71
CA ASP A 113 -15.03 23.30 2.09
C ASP A 113 -15.19 23.46 3.61
N ILE A 114 -14.33 22.82 4.41
CA ILE A 114 -14.26 23.11 5.85
C ILE A 114 -13.72 24.54 5.99
N GLU A 115 -14.58 25.47 6.44
CA GLU A 115 -14.32 26.92 6.44
C GLU A 115 -12.94 27.28 7.03
N ALA A 116 -12.67 26.84 8.26
CA ALA A 116 -11.40 27.12 8.93
C ALA A 116 -10.17 26.59 8.16
N ILE A 117 -10.30 25.44 7.48
CA ILE A 117 -9.22 24.89 6.65
C ILE A 117 -9.06 25.73 5.39
N LYS A 118 -10.17 25.98 4.68
CA LYS A 118 -10.21 26.74 3.42
C LYS A 118 -9.58 28.11 3.56
N GLU A 119 -9.92 28.84 4.62
CA GLU A 119 -9.36 30.17 4.91
C GLU A 119 -7.87 30.12 5.22
N TYR A 120 -7.38 28.99 5.75
CA TYR A 120 -5.99 28.85 6.17
C TYR A 120 -5.04 28.37 5.07
N LEU A 121 -5.55 27.75 3.99
CA LEU A 121 -4.73 27.24 2.89
C LEU A 121 -3.79 28.29 2.26
N PRO A 122 -4.24 29.53 1.96
CA PRO A 122 -3.35 30.53 1.36
C PRO A 122 -2.12 30.84 2.21
N HIS A 123 -2.30 30.91 3.54
CA HIS A 123 -1.21 31.13 4.48
C HIS A 123 -0.22 29.95 4.48
N ILE A 124 -0.70 28.71 4.47
CA ILE A 124 0.17 27.53 4.41
C ILE A 124 1.03 27.57 3.14
N ARG A 125 0.42 27.84 1.98
CA ARG A 125 1.14 27.96 0.71
C ARG A 125 2.21 29.05 0.75
N GLU A 126 1.86 30.22 1.27
CA GLU A 126 2.81 31.33 1.44
C GLU A 126 4.01 30.95 2.31
N VAL A 127 3.78 30.26 3.43
CA VAL A 127 4.87 29.84 4.32
C VAL A 127 5.77 28.80 3.64
N ILE A 128 5.21 27.83 2.91
CA ILE A 128 5.99 26.82 2.16
C ILE A 128 6.82 27.48 1.06
N GLU A 129 6.26 28.44 0.32
CA GLU A 129 7.02 29.16 -0.71
C GLU A 129 8.18 29.98 -0.12
N LYS A 130 7.98 30.60 1.05
CA LYS A 130 9.02 31.41 1.69
C LYS A 130 10.08 30.61 2.44
N LYS A 131 9.71 29.51 3.10
CA LYS A 131 10.59 28.76 4.01
C LYS A 131 11.04 27.39 3.46
N GLY A 132 10.42 26.91 2.40
CA GLY A 132 10.57 25.52 1.96
C GLY A 132 9.73 24.56 2.83
N PRO A 133 10.18 23.31 3.02
CA PRO A 133 9.42 22.31 3.77
C PRO A 133 9.09 22.73 5.21
N ILE A 134 7.87 22.42 5.67
CA ILE A 134 7.36 22.85 6.99
C ILE A 134 6.73 21.73 7.80
N THR A 135 6.58 21.98 9.09
CA THR A 135 5.84 21.16 10.05
C THR A 135 4.61 21.93 10.55
N SER A 136 3.69 21.24 11.22
CA SER A 136 2.54 21.91 11.85
C SER A 136 2.95 22.96 12.89
N SER A 137 4.14 22.84 13.48
CA SER A 137 4.65 23.79 14.48
C SER A 137 5.09 25.13 13.87
N ASP A 138 5.42 25.16 12.57
CA ASP A 138 5.87 26.38 11.89
C ASP A 138 4.73 27.38 11.63
N LEU A 139 3.50 26.89 11.70
CA LEU A 139 2.26 27.57 11.35
C LEU A 139 1.64 28.36 12.53
N LYS A 140 2.10 28.14 13.77
CA LYS A 140 1.71 28.87 15.00
C LYS A 140 0.19 29.12 15.14
N ARG A 141 -0.63 28.10 14.81
CA ARG A 141 -2.10 28.16 14.90
C ARG A 141 -2.61 27.04 15.80
N ASP A 142 -3.11 27.43 16.97
CA ASP A 142 -3.52 26.53 18.06
C ASP A 142 -5.04 26.34 18.19
N GLN A 143 -5.83 26.93 17.28
CA GLN A 143 -7.27 26.65 17.18
C GLN A 143 -7.50 25.15 17.04
N ILE A 144 -8.34 24.58 17.91
CA ILE A 144 -8.77 23.18 17.84
C ILE A 144 -10.02 23.09 16.98
N ILE A 145 -10.08 22.09 16.13
CA ILE A 145 -11.24 21.76 15.30
C ILE A 145 -11.59 20.29 15.44
N ASP A 146 -12.85 19.96 15.16
CA ASP A 146 -13.28 18.58 15.00
C ASP A 146 -12.61 17.96 13.77
N TRP A 147 -12.15 16.72 13.93
CA TRP A 147 -11.37 16.05 12.91
C TRP A 147 -11.67 14.56 12.90
N SER A 148 -11.38 13.90 11.77
CA SER A 148 -11.96 12.60 11.41
C SER A 148 -11.65 11.45 12.38
N TRP A 149 -10.62 11.56 13.23
CA TRP A 149 -10.24 10.52 14.19
C TRP A 149 -10.08 11.01 15.63
N ALA A 150 -9.78 12.31 15.84
CA ALA A 150 -9.75 12.95 17.15
C ALA A 150 -9.63 14.47 16.94
N PRO A 151 -10.23 15.31 17.82
CA PRO A 151 -10.02 16.76 17.79
C PRO A 151 -8.54 17.13 17.68
N THR A 152 -8.22 18.10 16.83
CA THR A 152 -6.81 18.44 16.55
C THR A 152 -6.61 19.92 16.22
N ARG A 153 -5.35 20.36 16.19
CA ARG A 153 -5.00 21.73 15.80
C ARG A 153 -5.30 21.96 14.32
N LEU A 154 -5.84 23.13 13.99
CA LEU A 154 -6.13 23.55 12.62
C LEU A 154 -4.91 23.42 11.70
N SER A 155 -3.72 23.80 12.19
CA SER A 155 -2.46 23.64 11.46
C SER A 155 -2.18 22.20 11.04
N ARG A 156 -2.45 21.23 11.90
CA ARG A 156 -2.31 19.82 11.58
C ARG A 156 -3.39 19.36 10.61
N ALA A 157 -4.66 19.68 10.89
CA ALA A 157 -5.77 19.27 10.04
C ALA A 157 -5.61 19.78 8.61
N ALA A 158 -5.25 21.06 8.43
CA ALA A 158 -5.05 21.65 7.10
C ALA A 158 -3.86 21.02 6.35
N LEU A 159 -2.72 20.81 7.01
CA LEU A 159 -1.58 20.09 6.39
C LEU A 159 -1.94 18.65 6.02
N GLU A 160 -2.68 17.95 6.88
CA GLU A 160 -3.15 16.59 6.60
C GLU A 160 -4.16 16.59 5.46
N SER A 161 -5.10 17.54 5.36
CA SER A 161 -5.98 17.68 4.19
C SER A 161 -5.20 17.82 2.90
N MET A 162 -4.22 18.74 2.87
CA MET A 162 -3.40 18.99 1.68
C MET A 162 -2.55 17.77 1.29
N TYR A 163 -2.08 17.02 2.28
CA TYR A 163 -1.39 15.75 2.09
C TYR A 163 -2.33 14.65 1.55
N LEU A 164 -3.55 14.54 2.08
CA LEU A 164 -4.51 13.52 1.66
C LEU A 164 -5.01 13.71 0.23
N TRP A 165 -5.19 14.95 -0.22
CA TRP A 165 -5.52 15.23 -1.62
C TRP A 165 -4.30 15.36 -2.54
N GLY A 166 -3.09 15.18 -2.00
CA GLY A 166 -1.84 15.10 -2.76
C GLY A 166 -1.30 16.41 -3.32
N GLU A 167 -1.70 17.55 -2.76
CA GLU A 167 -1.00 18.82 -3.04
C GLU A 167 0.35 18.83 -2.31
N LEU A 168 0.37 18.32 -1.08
CA LEU A 168 1.58 18.09 -0.30
C LEU A 168 1.89 16.60 -0.20
N ILE A 169 3.16 16.31 0.08
CA ILE A 169 3.62 15.00 0.55
C ILE A 169 4.41 15.17 1.83
N ILE A 170 4.69 14.05 2.52
CA ILE A 170 5.69 14.04 3.59
C ILE A 170 7.06 13.88 2.93
N CYS A 171 7.81 14.97 2.77
CA CYS A 171 9.11 14.96 2.10
C CYS A 171 10.22 14.39 2.98
N SER A 172 10.09 14.50 4.31
CA SER A 172 10.99 13.89 5.26
C SER A 172 10.33 13.74 6.64
N LYS A 173 10.98 13.03 7.55
CA LYS A 173 10.56 12.92 8.95
C LYS A 173 11.73 13.19 9.88
N ALA A 174 11.48 13.96 10.93
CA ALA A 174 12.37 14.11 12.08
C ALA A 174 11.72 13.39 13.27
N SER A 175 12.19 12.18 13.56
CA SER A 175 11.52 11.25 14.49
C SER A 175 10.06 10.98 14.06
N SER A 176 9.07 11.33 14.87
CA SER A 176 7.64 11.20 14.54
C SER A 176 7.07 12.44 13.85
N ARG A 177 7.84 13.54 13.73
CA ARG A 177 7.38 14.78 13.14
C ARG A 177 7.39 14.69 11.62
N LYS A 178 6.22 14.90 11.01
CA LYS A 178 6.03 14.99 9.56
C LYS A 178 6.51 16.36 9.08
N ILE A 179 7.35 16.37 8.05
CA ILE A 179 7.76 17.57 7.32
C ILE A 179 7.11 17.50 5.94
N TYR A 180 6.34 18.52 5.60
CA TYR A 180 5.53 18.61 4.40
C TYR A 180 6.16 19.55 3.38
N ASP A 181 6.05 19.19 2.11
CA ASP A 181 6.37 20.05 0.98
C ASP A 181 5.51 19.66 -0.23
N TYR A 182 5.51 20.48 -1.27
CA TYR A 182 4.71 20.24 -2.46
C TYR A 182 5.09 18.96 -3.19
N ALA A 183 4.08 18.18 -3.59
CA ALA A 183 4.30 16.95 -4.35
C ALA A 183 5.14 17.17 -5.62
N HIS A 184 4.91 18.28 -6.33
CA HIS A 184 5.61 18.63 -7.59
C HIS A 184 7.10 18.94 -7.45
N LYS A 185 7.60 19.16 -6.22
CA LYS A 185 9.04 19.35 -5.97
C LYS A 185 9.78 18.02 -5.81
N HIS A 186 9.06 16.92 -5.59
CA HIS A 186 9.64 15.63 -5.20
C HIS A 186 9.26 14.48 -6.13
N ILE A 187 8.09 14.55 -6.78
CA ILE A 187 7.60 13.53 -7.70
C ILE A 187 7.76 14.05 -9.13
N ALA A 188 8.27 13.20 -10.01
CA ALA A 188 8.47 13.51 -11.42
C ALA A 188 7.15 13.97 -12.09
N ARG A 189 7.23 14.98 -12.96
CA ARG A 189 6.05 15.56 -13.62
C ARG A 189 5.30 14.54 -14.45
N GLU A 190 6.04 13.62 -15.07
CA GLU A 190 5.51 12.51 -15.85
C GLU A 190 4.56 11.64 -15.03
N ILE A 191 4.78 11.47 -13.72
CA ILE A 191 3.92 10.69 -12.84
C ILE A 191 2.75 11.55 -12.31
N LEU A 192 3.00 12.82 -12.00
CA LEU A 192 1.99 13.72 -11.44
C LEU A 192 0.92 14.11 -12.44
N ASP A 193 1.33 14.34 -13.68
CA ASP A 193 0.47 14.80 -14.76
C ASP A 193 -0.20 13.62 -15.50
N MET A 194 0.09 12.37 -15.10
CA MET A 194 -0.64 11.19 -15.57
C MET A 194 -2.05 11.12 -14.97
N ASP A 195 -3.05 11.04 -15.85
CA ASP A 195 -4.42 10.68 -15.47
C ASP A 195 -4.50 9.27 -14.85
N ASP A 196 -5.55 9.01 -14.06
CA ASP A 196 -5.93 7.64 -13.68
C ASP A 196 -5.91 6.70 -14.90
N PRO A 197 -5.06 5.65 -14.92
CA PRO A 197 -4.98 4.71 -16.02
C PRO A 197 -6.25 3.86 -16.14
N ASN A 198 -7.01 3.73 -15.06
CA ASN A 198 -8.29 3.05 -15.05
C ASN A 198 -9.42 4.01 -15.44
N LYS A 199 -9.70 4.11 -16.74
CA LYS A 199 -10.71 5.01 -17.30
C LYS A 199 -12.15 4.65 -16.89
N THR A 200 -12.43 3.38 -16.60
CA THR A 200 -13.75 2.91 -16.14
C THR A 200 -13.75 2.46 -14.69
N LEU A 201 -14.93 2.35 -14.06
CA LEU A 201 -15.06 1.77 -12.72
C LEU A 201 -14.67 0.28 -12.70
N GLN A 202 -14.98 -0.45 -13.76
CA GLN A 202 -14.59 -1.86 -13.90
C GLN A 202 -13.07 -2.04 -13.94
N GLN A 203 -12.35 -1.22 -14.72
CA GLN A 203 -10.88 -1.25 -14.75
C GLN A 203 -10.28 -0.94 -13.37
N TYR A 204 -10.85 0.03 -12.66
CA TYR A 204 -10.45 0.40 -11.31
C TYR A 204 -10.64 -0.76 -10.33
N HIS A 205 -11.80 -1.44 -10.38
CA HIS A 205 -12.04 -2.63 -9.59
C HIS A 205 -11.10 -3.78 -9.95
N ASP A 206 -10.88 -4.05 -11.24
CA ASP A 206 -9.96 -5.10 -11.70
C ASP A 206 -8.54 -4.85 -11.17
N TRP A 207 -8.03 -3.62 -11.29
CA TRP A 207 -6.69 -3.25 -10.82
C TRP A 207 -6.55 -3.43 -9.31
N HIS A 208 -7.48 -2.89 -8.52
CA HIS A 208 -7.42 -3.02 -7.06
C HIS A 208 -7.62 -4.47 -6.60
N VAL A 209 -8.54 -5.23 -7.20
CA VAL A 209 -8.76 -6.63 -6.84
C VAL A 209 -7.52 -7.46 -7.16
N LEU A 210 -6.91 -7.28 -8.33
CA LEU A 210 -5.65 -7.94 -8.69
C LEU A 210 -4.52 -7.58 -7.72
N ARG A 211 -4.40 -6.30 -7.36
CA ARG A 211 -3.44 -5.79 -6.38
C ARG A 211 -3.62 -6.45 -5.01
N ARG A 212 -4.85 -6.63 -4.52
CA ARG A 212 -5.13 -7.29 -3.22
C ARG A 212 -4.88 -8.79 -3.26
N ILE A 213 -5.23 -9.46 -4.36
CA ILE A 213 -4.88 -10.87 -4.57
C ILE A 213 -3.34 -11.02 -4.55
N GLY A 214 -2.62 -10.12 -5.22
CA GLY A 214 -1.15 -10.08 -5.18
C GLY A 214 -0.57 -9.73 -3.79
N ALA A 215 -1.24 -8.90 -3.00
CA ALA A 215 -0.77 -8.58 -1.65
C ALA A 215 -0.72 -9.82 -0.73
N VAL A 216 -1.77 -10.64 -0.79
CA VAL A 216 -1.95 -11.81 0.10
C VAL A 216 -1.34 -13.08 -0.48
N GLY A 217 -1.45 -13.27 -1.81
CA GLY A 217 -0.98 -14.44 -2.56
C GLY A 217 -2.09 -15.46 -2.83
N LEU A 218 -2.89 -15.81 -1.83
CA LEU A 218 -4.11 -16.62 -1.97
C LEU A 218 -5.26 -15.94 -1.22
N LEU A 219 -6.21 -15.36 -1.97
CA LEU A 219 -7.29 -14.56 -1.39
C LEU A 219 -8.66 -15.04 -1.87
N TRP A 220 -9.62 -15.19 -0.95
CA TRP A 220 -10.99 -15.61 -1.25
C TRP A 220 -11.88 -14.46 -1.74
N ASN A 221 -13.03 -14.77 -2.37
CA ASN A 221 -14.07 -13.79 -2.68
C ASN A 221 -15.06 -13.55 -1.51
N LYS A 222 -14.57 -13.39 -0.27
CA LYS A 222 -15.42 -13.09 0.91
C LYS A 222 -15.23 -11.64 1.35
N SER A 223 -16.21 -11.10 2.07
CA SER A 223 -16.02 -9.85 2.81
C SER A 223 -14.86 -9.99 3.80
N GLY A 224 -14.19 -8.88 4.08
CA GLY A 224 -13.05 -8.81 4.98
C GLY A 224 -12.17 -7.62 4.67
N ASP A 225 -11.21 -7.37 5.55
CA ASP A 225 -10.45 -6.12 5.53
C ASP A 225 -9.51 -6.00 4.32
N ALA A 226 -9.18 -7.10 3.66
CA ALA A 226 -8.40 -7.10 2.42
C ALA A 226 -8.98 -6.16 1.34
N TRP A 227 -10.29 -5.88 1.38
CA TRP A 227 -10.99 -5.08 0.37
C TRP A 227 -11.22 -3.61 0.77
N LEU A 228 -10.73 -3.17 1.94
CA LEU A 228 -10.87 -1.78 2.38
C LEU A 228 -10.15 -0.81 1.42
N GLY A 229 -10.65 0.43 1.39
CA GLY A 229 -10.10 1.51 0.58
C GLY A 229 -10.44 1.46 -0.92
N ILE A 230 -11.24 0.48 -1.38
CA ILE A 230 -11.64 0.36 -2.79
C ILE A 230 -13.04 0.96 -2.97
N LYS A 231 -13.12 2.04 -3.75
CA LYS A 231 -14.37 2.79 -3.94
C LYS A 231 -15.43 1.94 -4.67
N GLU A 232 -16.65 1.97 -4.15
CA GLU A 232 -17.83 1.32 -4.76
C GLU A 232 -17.66 -0.19 -5.01
N LEU A 233 -16.79 -0.86 -4.26
CA LEU A 233 -16.56 -2.31 -4.39
C LEU A 233 -17.40 -3.10 -3.38
N LYS A 234 -18.64 -3.44 -3.73
CA LYS A 234 -19.46 -4.37 -2.93
C LYS A 234 -19.25 -5.81 -3.42
N ALA A 235 -20.00 -6.75 -2.84
CA ALA A 235 -19.83 -8.18 -3.13
C ALA A 235 -20.10 -8.51 -4.62
N LYS A 236 -21.05 -7.84 -5.26
CA LYS A 236 -21.36 -8.01 -6.68
C LYS A 236 -20.20 -7.54 -7.54
N GLU A 237 -19.75 -6.30 -7.36
CA GLU A 237 -18.68 -5.70 -8.16
C GLU A 237 -17.35 -6.45 -7.98
N ARG A 238 -17.05 -6.92 -6.76
CA ARG A 238 -15.90 -7.78 -6.50
C ARG A 238 -15.97 -9.11 -7.24
N SER A 239 -17.15 -9.75 -7.24
CA SER A 239 -17.35 -11.01 -7.96
C SER A 239 -17.21 -10.83 -9.48
N GLU A 240 -17.74 -9.73 -10.01
CA GLU A 240 -17.60 -9.38 -11.42
C GLU A 240 -16.14 -9.07 -11.80
N ALA A 241 -15.40 -8.35 -10.94
CA ALA A 241 -13.97 -8.10 -11.15
C ALA A 241 -13.14 -9.39 -11.15
N ILE A 242 -13.40 -10.30 -10.21
CA ILE A 242 -12.77 -11.63 -10.20
C ILE A 242 -13.11 -12.39 -11.48
N GLY A 243 -14.37 -12.37 -11.93
CA GLY A 243 -14.79 -12.96 -13.20
C GLY A 243 -13.99 -12.42 -14.39
N ARG A 244 -13.91 -11.10 -14.54
CA ARG A 244 -13.13 -10.46 -15.62
C ARG A 244 -11.64 -10.79 -15.53
N LEU A 245 -11.06 -10.86 -14.34
CA LEU A 245 -9.64 -11.22 -14.15
C LEU A 245 -9.37 -12.70 -14.50
N LEU A 246 -10.32 -13.60 -14.23
CA LEU A 246 -10.26 -15.00 -14.67
C LEU A 246 -10.36 -15.10 -16.20
N ASP A 247 -11.29 -14.38 -16.82
CA ASP A 247 -11.47 -14.36 -18.28
C ASP A 247 -10.21 -13.83 -18.99
N LYS A 248 -9.56 -12.81 -18.40
CA LYS A 248 -8.27 -12.26 -18.85
C LYS A 248 -7.07 -13.15 -18.49
N LYS A 249 -7.27 -14.27 -17.78
CA LYS A 249 -6.22 -15.18 -17.28
C LYS A 249 -5.14 -14.48 -16.43
N GLN A 250 -5.51 -13.41 -15.73
CA GLN A 250 -4.59 -12.70 -14.83
C GLN A 250 -4.56 -13.34 -13.44
N ILE A 251 -5.61 -14.06 -13.07
CA ILE A 251 -5.71 -14.85 -11.86
C ILE A 251 -6.18 -16.26 -12.20
N ILE A 252 -5.91 -17.19 -11.28
CA ILE A 252 -6.41 -18.56 -11.34
C ILE A 252 -7.12 -18.92 -10.05
N GLN A 253 -8.12 -19.81 -10.17
CA GLN A 253 -8.91 -20.31 -9.06
C GLN A 253 -8.29 -21.57 -8.47
N ILE A 254 -8.04 -21.57 -7.15
CA ILE A 254 -7.45 -22.65 -6.39
C ILE A 254 -8.47 -23.17 -5.37
N HIS A 255 -8.70 -24.48 -5.37
CA HIS A 255 -9.48 -25.15 -4.32
C HIS A 255 -8.52 -25.75 -3.29
N VAL A 256 -8.63 -25.30 -2.05
CA VAL A 256 -7.86 -25.86 -0.94
C VAL A 256 -8.73 -26.86 -0.20
N GLU A 257 -8.17 -28.02 0.13
CA GLU A 257 -8.78 -29.03 0.98
C GLU A 257 -9.42 -28.41 2.24
N ASP A 258 -10.63 -28.88 2.58
CA ASP A 258 -11.46 -28.41 3.70
C ASP A 258 -11.88 -26.91 3.67
N LEU A 259 -11.53 -26.15 2.63
CA LEU A 259 -12.06 -24.81 2.43
C LEU A 259 -13.29 -24.85 1.53
N LYS A 260 -14.42 -24.38 2.07
CA LYS A 260 -15.70 -24.27 1.33
C LYS A 260 -15.60 -23.36 0.10
N TYR A 261 -14.83 -22.29 0.20
CA TYR A 261 -14.72 -21.28 -0.86
C TYR A 261 -13.35 -21.37 -1.52
N PRO A 262 -13.26 -21.21 -2.85
CA PRO A 262 -11.98 -21.16 -3.53
C PRO A 262 -11.20 -19.91 -3.15
N LEU A 263 -9.89 -20.00 -3.30
CA LEU A 263 -8.94 -18.89 -3.23
C LEU A 263 -8.51 -18.53 -4.65
N TYR A 264 -8.02 -17.30 -4.82
CA TYR A 264 -7.49 -16.81 -6.09
C TYR A 264 -6.04 -16.37 -5.90
N MET A 265 -5.19 -16.68 -6.88
CA MET A 265 -3.80 -16.21 -6.97
C MET A 265 -3.55 -15.59 -8.34
N LYS A 266 -2.54 -14.71 -8.45
CA LYS A 266 -2.12 -14.21 -9.78
C LYS A 266 -1.53 -15.35 -10.61
N ALA A 267 -1.90 -15.42 -11.89
CA ALA A 267 -1.49 -16.48 -12.80
C ALA A 267 0.05 -16.52 -13.01
N GLU A 268 0.73 -15.38 -12.87
CA GLU A 268 2.20 -15.31 -12.98
C GLU A 268 2.95 -16.18 -11.95
N TYR A 269 2.30 -16.63 -10.88
CA TYR A 269 2.89 -17.51 -9.86
C TYR A 269 2.58 -19.01 -10.05
N GLU A 270 2.07 -19.42 -11.22
CA GLU A 270 1.88 -20.84 -11.55
C GLU A 270 3.17 -21.66 -11.40
N ALA A 271 4.33 -21.10 -11.79
CA ALA A 271 5.61 -21.77 -11.63
C ALA A 271 5.97 -22.03 -10.15
N LEU A 272 5.65 -21.09 -9.26
CA LEU A 272 5.83 -21.28 -7.82
C LEU A 272 4.89 -22.36 -7.29
N LEU A 273 3.62 -22.34 -7.72
CA LEU A 273 2.65 -23.36 -7.35
C LEU A 273 3.11 -24.75 -7.80
N LYS A 274 3.63 -24.89 -9.03
CA LYS A 274 4.16 -26.16 -9.54
C LYS A 274 5.26 -26.74 -8.64
N LYS A 275 6.23 -25.92 -8.22
CA LYS A 275 7.28 -26.36 -7.27
C LYS A 275 6.72 -26.86 -5.94
N VAL A 276 5.65 -26.22 -5.45
CA VAL A 276 4.95 -26.65 -4.23
C VAL A 276 4.25 -28.00 -4.44
N LEU A 277 3.63 -28.21 -5.60
CA LEU A 277 2.97 -29.46 -5.95
C LEU A 277 3.95 -30.62 -6.12
N GLU A 278 5.12 -30.35 -6.72
CA GLU A 278 6.24 -31.30 -6.89
C GLU A 278 6.99 -31.55 -5.57
N GLN A 279 6.58 -30.90 -4.48
CA GLN A 279 7.15 -31.00 -3.13
C GLN A 279 8.65 -30.69 -3.05
N GLU A 280 9.20 -29.95 -4.02
CA GLU A 280 10.63 -29.61 -4.12
C GLU A 280 11.19 -29.02 -2.82
N ALA A 281 12.11 -29.73 -2.15
CA ALA A 281 12.67 -29.29 -0.88
C ALA A 281 13.21 -27.85 -0.96
N PHE A 282 12.87 -27.03 0.03
CA PHE A 282 13.36 -25.67 0.17
C PHE A 282 14.14 -25.54 1.48
N LYS A 283 15.12 -24.63 1.50
CA LYS A 283 15.90 -24.35 2.70
C LYS A 283 15.01 -23.84 3.83
N ALA A 284 15.03 -24.53 4.96
CA ALA A 284 14.31 -24.09 6.14
C ALA A 284 14.93 -22.79 6.69
N ARG A 285 14.09 -21.77 6.85
CA ARG A 285 14.43 -20.49 7.47
C ARG A 285 13.26 -20.04 8.35
N GLY A 286 13.55 -19.78 9.62
CA GLY A 286 12.61 -19.12 10.52
C GLY A 286 12.58 -17.61 10.25
N SER A 287 11.40 -17.01 10.26
CA SER A 287 11.22 -15.56 10.18
C SER A 287 10.22 -15.10 11.24
N VAL A 288 10.45 -13.94 11.83
CA VAL A 288 9.50 -13.29 12.74
C VAL A 288 8.69 -12.30 11.93
N LEU A 289 7.36 -12.40 12.01
CA LEU A 289 6.45 -11.54 11.26
C LEU A 289 5.99 -10.35 12.11
N ALA A 290 5.81 -9.22 11.45
CA ALA A 290 5.22 -8.04 12.07
C ALA A 290 3.72 -8.26 12.31
N PRO A 291 3.10 -7.58 13.28
CA PRO A 291 1.67 -7.77 13.59
C PRO A 291 0.73 -7.30 12.46
N LEU A 292 1.20 -6.41 11.57
CA LEU A 292 0.43 -5.87 10.43
C LEU A 292 1.13 -6.24 9.12
N ASP A 293 1.59 -7.49 9.04
CA ASP A 293 2.27 -8.06 7.88
C ASP A 293 1.26 -8.51 6.81
N ASN A 294 1.61 -8.40 5.53
CA ASN A 294 0.75 -8.80 4.41
C ASN A 294 0.26 -10.26 4.45
N MET A 295 0.98 -11.14 5.16
CA MET A 295 0.60 -12.54 5.32
C MET A 295 -0.51 -12.76 6.36
N LEU A 296 -0.74 -11.81 7.27
CA LEU A 296 -1.71 -11.89 8.37
C LEU A 296 -3.03 -11.19 8.03
#